data_AF-A0AA36D3D1-F1
#
_entry.id   AF-A0AA36D3D1-F1
#
_cell.length_a   1.000
_cell.length_b   1.000
_cell.length_c   1.000
_cell.angle_alpha   90.00
_cell.angle_beta   90.00
_cell.angle_gamma   90.00
#
_symmetry.space_group_name_H-M   'P 1'
#
loop_
_entity.id
_entity.type
_entity.pdbx_description
1 polymer ?
#
loop_
_entity_poly.entity_id
_entity_poly.type
_entity_poly.pdbx_seq_one_letter_code
_entity_poly.pdbx_strand_id
1 'polypeptide(L)'
;MASKPTGGWICNLSTGNLFALHEKPGAEEREIFSIMECCYENGRSYEQFTPADAPAIEFDYSFALHRRQLDDVLKDGKTVTLNPMYLYHEHVWWCYGCKVSMADDGMVRMDLFSIGAKAFPRAVQPGEMTLNAPGKQKAPPTVSRKISIAHQEHDEGIVLSSEDLQTIFGDLKVLRIGCKIVVPRSYFDAKALLHAPLVQPLPSADWLPAMLKGERVAGSDVVLTCGEGRRSDYHVHRAVLENSTHVLKTILDNNSAYPGCPILVLSHEARLIIPTFNEEDMAVLLTYLYKKDVILPNNTRFGIVGRLVMSLFETNVLLNFLTGWERIMVEDLLSMDPSTTPVDKFTRCFEHLIAIFTAPCGAFPVAKRVAISMAGDLLHMASTTPDRPHSQGIRDELTRFAEEQPHHTSKIMPCMEKFMQFVWVVEKVGVEASE
;
A
#
# COMPACT_ATOMS: atom_id res chain seq x y z
N MET A 1 -22.38 34.90 -43.15
CA MET A 1 -22.20 33.54 -42.62
C MET A 1 -21.02 33.59 -41.67
N ALA A 2 -21.27 33.71 -40.37
CA ALA A 2 -20.22 33.70 -39.35
C ALA A 2 -19.94 32.24 -38.96
N SER A 3 -18.67 31.85 -38.95
CA SER A 3 -18.20 30.53 -38.54
C SER A 3 -18.48 30.29 -37.06
N LYS A 4 -19.16 29.19 -36.72
CA LYS A 4 -19.34 28.73 -35.34
C LYS A 4 -17.97 28.40 -34.71
N PRO A 5 -17.65 28.85 -33.50
CA PRO A 5 -16.44 28.44 -32.82
C PRO A 5 -16.62 27.03 -32.24
N THR A 6 -15.76 26.10 -32.64
CA THR A 6 -15.59 24.78 -32.02
C THR A 6 -14.48 24.90 -30.97
N GLY A 7 -14.85 25.14 -29.72
CA GLY A 7 -13.95 25.18 -28.57
C GLY A 7 -14.42 24.21 -27.47
N GLY A 8 -13.48 23.51 -26.84
CA GLY A 8 -13.73 22.66 -25.69
C GLY A 8 -13.71 23.46 -24.38
N TRP A 9 -14.51 23.02 -23.41
CA TRP A 9 -14.72 23.67 -22.10
C TRP A 9 -13.88 22.99 -21.03
N ILE A 10 -13.20 23.74 -20.15
CA ILE A 10 -12.51 23.21 -18.96
C ILE A 10 -12.99 23.98 -17.73
N CYS A 11 -13.46 23.25 -16.72
CA CYS A 11 -13.76 23.80 -15.40
C CYS A 11 -12.54 23.61 -14.48
N ASN A 12 -11.97 24.68 -13.95
CA ASN A 12 -10.93 24.62 -12.92
C ASN A 12 -11.58 24.75 -11.52
N LEU A 13 -11.66 23.64 -10.80
CA LEU A 13 -12.31 23.56 -9.48
C LEU A 13 -11.48 24.14 -8.32
N SER A 14 -10.28 24.66 -8.57
CA SER A 14 -9.43 25.25 -7.52
C SER A 14 -9.54 26.77 -7.39
N THR A 15 -9.94 27.49 -8.45
CA THR A 15 -9.95 28.97 -8.48
C THR A 15 -11.27 29.60 -8.92
N GLY A 16 -12.23 28.80 -9.40
CA GLY A 16 -13.49 29.33 -9.94
C GLY A 16 -13.37 30.07 -11.28
N ASN A 17 -12.18 30.07 -11.92
CA ASN A 17 -11.94 30.74 -13.20
C ASN A 17 -11.81 29.74 -14.36
N LEU A 18 -12.34 30.12 -15.53
CA LEU A 18 -12.36 29.32 -16.76
C LEU A 18 -11.15 29.64 -17.66
N PHE A 19 -10.53 28.63 -18.28
CA PHE A 19 -9.55 28.83 -19.35
C PHE A 19 -9.90 27.95 -20.57
N ALA A 20 -9.72 28.50 -21.77
CA ALA A 20 -9.99 27.83 -23.03
C ALA A 20 -8.76 27.04 -23.52
N LEU A 21 -8.98 25.83 -24.05
CA LEU A 21 -7.98 25.10 -24.84
C LEU A 21 -8.52 24.88 -26.26
N HIS A 22 -7.72 25.26 -27.25
CA HIS A 22 -7.98 25.02 -28.67
C HIS A 22 -7.73 23.54 -29.01
N GLU A 23 -8.75 22.83 -29.50
CA GLU A 23 -8.56 21.50 -30.10
C GLU A 23 -8.11 21.62 -31.57
N LYS A 24 -7.06 20.87 -31.95
CA LYS A 24 -6.85 20.44 -33.34
C LYS A 24 -7.61 19.13 -33.56
N PRO A 25 -8.40 18.98 -34.64
CA PRO A 25 -9.17 17.76 -34.89
C PRO A 25 -8.30 16.71 -35.60
N GLY A 26 -8.34 15.46 -35.12
CA GLY A 26 -7.89 14.30 -35.91
C GLY A 26 -7.36 13.13 -35.09
N ALA A 27 -8.24 12.32 -34.53
CA ALA A 27 -8.00 10.88 -34.32
C ALA A 27 -9.35 10.18 -34.09
N GLU A 28 -9.60 9.14 -34.87
CA GLU A 28 -10.82 8.33 -34.88
C GLU A 28 -11.05 7.60 -33.54
N GLU A 29 -12.31 7.57 -33.12
CA GLU A 29 -12.82 6.80 -31.98
C GLU A 29 -12.55 5.31 -32.19
N ARG A 30 -11.63 4.74 -31.40
CA ARG A 30 -11.54 3.30 -31.16
C ARG A 30 -11.94 2.99 -29.72
N GLU A 31 -12.60 1.84 -29.58
CA GLU A 31 -13.15 1.26 -28.36
C GLU A 31 -12.29 1.49 -27.11
N ILE A 32 -13.00 1.75 -26.00
CA ILE A 32 -12.50 2.05 -24.66
C ILE A 32 -11.73 0.84 -24.10
N PHE A 33 -10.48 0.71 -24.50
CA PHE A 33 -9.33 0.21 -23.76
C PHE A 33 -8.07 0.78 -24.44
N SER A 34 -8.04 2.08 -24.72
CA SER A 34 -6.79 2.74 -25.12
C SER A 34 -5.85 2.70 -23.92
N ILE A 35 -4.73 2.00 -24.08
CA ILE A 35 -3.56 2.05 -23.21
C ILE A 35 -3.33 3.53 -22.86
N MET A 36 -3.55 3.88 -21.60
CA MET A 36 -3.38 5.25 -21.12
C MET A 36 -1.90 5.61 -21.31
N GLU A 37 -1.61 6.66 -22.08
CA GLU A 37 -0.26 7.16 -22.25
C GLU A 37 0.33 7.52 -20.88
N CYS A 38 1.58 7.14 -20.64
CA CYS A 38 2.26 7.38 -19.37
C CYS A 38 2.36 8.90 -19.13
N CYS A 39 1.78 9.38 -18.03
CA CYS A 39 1.80 10.81 -17.68
C CYS A 39 3.19 11.30 -17.22
N TYR A 40 4.15 10.39 -17.01
CA TYR A 40 5.49 10.70 -16.53
C TYR A 40 6.54 10.58 -17.63
N GLU A 41 7.39 11.61 -17.77
CA GLU A 41 8.46 11.67 -18.75
C GLU A 41 9.66 10.76 -18.41
N ASN A 42 10.25 10.12 -19.43
CA ASN A 42 11.68 9.75 -19.55
C ASN A 42 12.41 9.30 -18.26
N GLY A 43 12.05 8.14 -17.70
CA GLY A 43 12.85 7.50 -16.64
C GLY A 43 12.85 8.21 -15.30
N ARG A 44 11.91 9.13 -15.07
CA ARG A 44 11.65 9.71 -13.74
C ARG A 44 10.74 8.78 -12.93
N SER A 45 10.96 8.72 -11.61
CA SER A 45 10.05 7.99 -10.70
C SER A 45 8.84 8.83 -10.31
N TYR A 46 7.79 8.21 -9.77
CA TYR A 46 6.55 8.91 -9.41
C TYR A 46 6.73 9.96 -8.31
N GLU A 47 7.78 9.84 -7.51
CA GLU A 47 8.06 10.74 -6.40
C GLU A 47 8.94 11.94 -6.80
N GLN A 48 9.51 11.95 -8.01
CA GLN A 48 10.41 13.02 -8.48
C GLN A 48 9.69 14.23 -9.10
N PHE A 49 8.37 14.16 -9.30
CA PHE A 49 7.59 15.24 -9.92
C PHE A 49 7.09 16.29 -8.93
N THR A 50 7.32 16.09 -7.63
CA THR A 50 6.90 17.00 -6.56
C THR A 50 8.12 17.55 -5.83
N PRO A 51 8.24 18.87 -5.61
CA PRO A 51 9.30 19.44 -4.76
C PRO A 51 9.29 18.79 -3.38
N ALA A 52 10.47 18.53 -2.81
CA ALA A 52 10.61 17.80 -1.55
C ALA A 52 10.00 18.57 -0.35
N ASP A 53 9.90 19.89 -0.46
CA ASP A 53 9.47 20.85 0.55
C ASP A 53 8.01 21.32 0.39
N ALA A 54 7.30 20.87 -0.65
CA ALA A 54 5.91 21.24 -0.86
C ALA A 54 5.02 20.77 0.33
N PRO A 55 4.23 21.66 0.97
CA PRO A 55 3.41 21.31 2.14
C PRO A 55 2.18 20.45 1.78
N ALA A 56 1.78 20.47 0.52
CA ALA A 56 0.66 19.73 -0.03
C ALA A 56 0.94 19.24 -1.44
N ILE A 57 0.13 18.29 -1.89
CA ILE A 57 0.26 17.63 -3.19
C ILE A 57 -1.04 17.80 -3.94
N GLU A 58 -0.92 18.21 -5.20
CA GLU A 58 -2.03 18.35 -6.11
C GLU A 58 -2.10 17.16 -7.06
N PHE A 59 -3.32 16.65 -7.21
CA PHE A 59 -3.67 15.61 -8.16
C PHE A 59 -4.68 16.19 -9.13
N ASP A 60 -4.29 16.29 -10.40
CA ASP A 60 -5.13 16.80 -11.47
C ASP A 60 -5.76 15.63 -12.24
N TYR A 61 -7.08 15.71 -12.41
CA TYR A 61 -7.88 14.75 -13.16
C TYR A 61 -8.72 15.46 -14.20
N SER A 62 -8.91 14.80 -15.34
CA SER A 62 -9.81 15.25 -16.39
C SER A 62 -10.74 14.12 -16.78
N PHE A 63 -12.04 14.37 -16.74
CA PHE A 63 -13.08 13.43 -17.14
C PHE A 63 -13.80 13.93 -18.37
N ALA A 64 -14.21 13.01 -19.23
CA ALA A 64 -15.10 13.30 -20.35
C ALA A 64 -16.43 12.58 -20.14
N LEU A 65 -17.53 13.34 -20.16
CA LEU A 65 -18.89 12.81 -20.19
C LEU A 65 -19.41 12.96 -21.62
N HIS A 66 -19.64 11.83 -22.28
CA HIS A 66 -20.22 11.82 -23.63
C HIS A 66 -21.73 12.06 -23.58
N ARG A 67 -22.31 12.49 -24.71
CA ARG A 67 -23.74 12.79 -24.87
C ARG A 67 -24.68 11.80 -24.17
N ARG A 68 -24.47 10.49 -24.35
CA ARG A 68 -25.30 9.45 -23.72
C ARG A 68 -25.25 9.50 -22.19
N GLN A 69 -24.08 9.76 -21.61
CA GLN A 69 -23.92 9.90 -20.16
C GLN A 69 -24.52 11.22 -19.67
N LEU A 70 -24.40 12.29 -20.45
CA LEU A 70 -25.05 13.57 -20.16
C LEU A 70 -26.58 13.43 -20.14
N ASP A 71 -27.16 12.75 -21.13
CA ASP A 71 -28.59 12.44 -21.18
C ASP A 71 -29.05 11.62 -19.97
N ASP A 72 -28.17 10.82 -19.38
CA ASP A 72 -28.45 10.09 -18.15
C ASP A 72 -28.27 10.96 -16.90
N VAL A 73 -27.31 11.88 -16.84
CA VAL A 73 -27.20 12.86 -15.73
C VAL A 73 -28.42 13.77 -15.66
N LEU A 74 -28.99 14.14 -16.82
CA LEU A 74 -30.14 15.03 -16.93
C LEU A 74 -31.48 14.39 -16.55
N LYS A 75 -31.54 13.06 -16.41
CA LYS A 75 -32.75 12.37 -15.97
C LYS A 75 -32.81 12.39 -14.45
N ASP A 76 -33.97 12.75 -13.92
CA ASP A 76 -34.21 12.80 -12.49
C ASP A 76 -33.88 11.44 -11.82
N GLY A 77 -33.21 11.50 -10.67
CA GLY A 77 -32.77 10.33 -9.90
C GLY A 77 -31.66 9.47 -10.52
N LYS A 78 -31.11 9.82 -11.68
CA LYS A 78 -29.99 9.08 -12.29
C LYS A 78 -28.63 9.65 -11.90
N THR A 79 -27.64 8.77 -11.84
CA THR A 79 -26.27 9.12 -11.48
C THR A 79 -25.30 8.45 -12.44
N VAL A 80 -24.34 9.22 -12.95
CA VAL A 80 -23.20 8.69 -13.68
C VAL A 80 -22.00 8.60 -12.74
N THR A 81 -21.38 7.43 -12.67
CA THR A 81 -20.13 7.25 -11.92
C THR A 81 -18.96 7.43 -12.87
N LEU A 82 -18.05 8.34 -12.53
CA LEU A 82 -16.81 8.56 -13.27
C LEU A 82 -15.74 7.54 -12.86
N ASN A 83 -14.64 7.51 -13.63
CA ASN A 83 -13.47 6.71 -13.27
C ASN A 83 -12.95 7.08 -11.87
N PRO A 84 -12.43 6.11 -11.10
CA PRO A 84 -11.83 6.38 -9.81
C PRO A 84 -10.65 7.36 -9.92
N MET A 85 -10.53 8.24 -8.93
CA MET A 85 -9.39 9.14 -8.72
C MET A 85 -8.42 8.50 -7.74
N TYR A 86 -7.18 8.30 -8.18
CA TYR A 86 -6.12 7.64 -7.42
C TYR A 86 -5.15 8.66 -6.83
N LEU A 87 -5.24 8.89 -5.53
CA LEU A 87 -4.28 9.70 -4.80
C LEU A 87 -3.13 8.81 -4.40
N TYR A 88 -1.93 9.07 -4.92
CA TYR A 88 -0.74 8.28 -4.62
C TYR A 88 0.48 9.18 -4.41
N HIS A 89 1.14 9.07 -3.26
CA HIS A 89 2.44 9.70 -3.00
C HIS A 89 3.15 9.02 -1.84
N GLU A 90 4.49 9.03 -1.85
CA GLU A 90 5.36 8.46 -0.80
C GLU A 90 4.82 7.12 -0.28
N HIS A 91 4.48 6.24 -1.22
CA HIS A 91 4.02 4.88 -0.96
C HIS A 91 2.61 4.73 -0.36
N VAL A 92 1.90 5.84 -0.12
CA VAL A 92 0.54 5.86 0.40
C VAL A 92 -0.44 6.12 -0.73
N TRP A 93 -1.45 5.25 -0.85
CA TRP A 93 -2.50 5.37 -1.87
C TRP A 93 -3.90 5.48 -1.26
N TRP A 94 -4.79 6.20 -1.92
CA TRP A 94 -6.22 6.27 -1.61
C TRP A 94 -7.04 6.47 -2.89
N CYS A 95 -8.23 5.87 -2.95
CA CYS A 95 -9.10 5.96 -4.12
C CYS A 95 -10.39 6.69 -3.77
N TYR A 96 -10.77 7.64 -4.61
CA TYR A 96 -12.06 8.30 -4.60
C TYR A 96 -12.88 7.89 -5.81
N GLY A 97 -14.17 7.66 -5.61
CA GLY A 97 -15.14 7.59 -6.67
C GLY A 97 -15.79 8.96 -6.82
N CYS A 98 -16.21 9.27 -8.04
CA CYS A 98 -16.98 10.46 -8.30
C CYS A 98 -18.33 10.09 -8.91
N LYS A 99 -19.39 10.66 -8.35
CA LYS A 99 -20.75 10.59 -8.89
C LYS A 99 -21.16 11.95 -9.40
N VAL A 100 -21.76 11.97 -10.58
CA VAL A 100 -22.37 13.15 -11.17
C VAL A 100 -23.85 12.90 -11.31
N SER A 101 -24.68 13.80 -10.77
CA SER A 101 -26.14 13.71 -10.82
C SER A 101 -26.79 15.09 -10.87
N MET A 102 -28.02 15.16 -11.37
CA MET A 102 -28.86 16.33 -11.16
C MET A 102 -29.34 16.37 -9.70
N ALA A 103 -29.27 17.53 -9.06
CA ALA A 103 -29.83 17.76 -7.73
C ALA A 103 -31.22 18.40 -7.83
N ASP A 104 -32.01 18.31 -6.76
CA ASP A 104 -33.39 18.83 -6.68
C ASP A 104 -33.48 20.35 -6.93
N ASP A 105 -32.37 21.07 -6.74
CA ASP A 105 -32.25 22.51 -7.04
C ASP A 105 -31.93 22.81 -8.52
N GLY A 106 -31.99 21.79 -9.39
CA GLY A 106 -31.73 21.92 -10.83
C GLY A 106 -30.24 22.03 -11.20
N MET A 107 -29.34 21.83 -10.23
CA MET A 107 -27.90 21.93 -10.41
C MET A 107 -27.26 20.57 -10.67
N VAL A 108 -26.16 20.56 -11.44
CA VAL A 108 -25.32 19.37 -11.54
C VAL A 108 -24.43 19.27 -10.30
N ARG A 109 -24.60 18.19 -9.55
CA ARG A 109 -23.82 17.89 -8.35
C ARG A 109 -22.73 16.86 -8.66
N MET A 110 -21.54 17.12 -8.15
CA MET A 110 -20.41 16.19 -8.18
C MET A 110 -20.09 15.76 -6.74
N ASP A 111 -20.37 14.50 -6.44
CA ASP A 111 -20.14 13.92 -5.12
C ASP A 111 -18.93 12.99 -5.15
N LEU A 112 -17.92 13.37 -4.38
CA LEU A 112 -16.78 12.54 -4.06
C LEU A 112 -17.16 11.57 -2.94
N PHE A 113 -16.93 10.28 -3.16
CA PHE A 113 -17.10 9.27 -2.13
C PHE A 113 -15.84 8.42 -2.03
N SER A 114 -15.40 8.17 -0.81
CA SER A 114 -14.21 7.36 -0.57
C SER A 114 -14.46 5.90 -0.99
N ILE A 115 -13.67 5.39 -1.93
CA ILE A 115 -13.61 3.95 -2.25
C ILE A 115 -12.68 3.24 -1.26
N GLY A 116 -11.75 3.98 -0.67
CA GLY A 116 -10.77 3.45 0.28
C GLY A 116 -9.42 3.22 -0.37
N ALA A 117 -8.54 2.53 0.33
CA ALA A 117 -7.23 2.16 -0.20
C ALA A 117 -7.28 0.92 -1.11
N LYS A 118 -8.28 0.88 -2.01
CA LYS A 118 -8.55 -0.16 -3.00
C LYS A 118 -9.04 0.49 -4.28
N ALA A 119 -8.48 0.09 -5.42
CA ALA A 119 -8.98 0.49 -6.74
C ALA A 119 -10.38 -0.08 -7.05
N PHE A 120 -10.71 -1.27 -6.51
CA PHE A 120 -12.00 -1.93 -6.73
C PHE A 120 -12.49 -2.66 -5.47
N PRO A 121 -13.72 -2.42 -5.02
CA PRO A 121 -14.32 -3.19 -3.93
C PRO A 121 -14.74 -4.57 -4.45
N ARG A 122 -13.92 -5.60 -4.25
CA ARG A 122 -14.41 -7.00 -4.26
C ARG A 122 -14.86 -7.41 -2.86
N ALA A 123 -15.98 -8.12 -2.81
CA ALA A 123 -16.40 -8.86 -1.62
C ALA A 123 -15.32 -9.88 -1.26
N VAL A 124 -14.90 -9.88 -0.01
CA VAL A 124 -13.97 -10.88 0.54
C VAL A 124 -14.78 -12.15 0.78
N GLN A 125 -14.38 -13.29 0.20
CA GLN A 125 -15.09 -14.54 0.44
C GLN A 125 -14.85 -15.05 1.87
N PRO A 126 -15.81 -15.78 2.48
CA PRO A 126 -15.59 -16.44 3.76
C PRO A 126 -14.40 -17.41 3.67
N GLY A 127 -13.38 -17.22 4.53
CA GLY A 127 -12.12 -17.97 4.48
C GLY A 127 -11.01 -17.30 3.67
N GLU A 128 -11.31 -16.22 2.92
CA GLU A 128 -10.27 -15.34 2.38
C GLU A 128 -9.73 -14.42 3.47
N MET A 129 -8.40 -14.26 3.42
CA MET A 129 -7.64 -13.47 4.37
C MET A 129 -8.06 -11.99 4.25
N THR A 130 -8.27 -11.32 5.38
CA THR A 130 -8.78 -9.94 5.44
C THR A 130 -7.90 -8.94 4.67
N LEU A 131 -8.46 -7.76 4.39
CA LEU A 131 -7.79 -6.68 3.64
C LEU A 131 -6.36 -6.38 4.15
N ASN A 132 -5.36 -6.47 3.27
CA ASN A 132 -4.04 -5.83 3.43
C ASN A 132 -4.14 -4.29 3.22
N ALA A 133 -5.03 -3.62 3.97
CA ALA A 133 -5.11 -2.17 4.02
C ALA A 133 -4.73 -1.71 5.44
N PRO A 134 -3.91 -0.66 5.61
CA PRO A 134 -3.57 -0.15 6.93
C PRO A 134 -4.86 0.21 7.66
N GLY A 135 -5.11 -0.44 8.81
CA GLY A 135 -6.42 -0.37 9.48
C GLY A 135 -6.84 1.03 9.94
N LYS A 136 -5.91 2.00 9.98
CA LYS A 136 -6.17 3.40 10.37
C LYS A 136 -5.98 4.42 9.26
N GLN A 137 -5.66 4.01 8.03
CA GLN A 137 -5.68 4.95 6.94
C GLN A 137 -7.15 5.34 6.68
N LYS A 138 -7.49 6.58 7.00
CA LYS A 138 -8.80 7.15 6.74
C LYS A 138 -8.76 7.93 5.44
N ALA A 139 -9.93 8.17 4.86
CA ALA A 139 -10.04 9.06 3.71
C ALA A 139 -9.45 10.43 4.05
N PRO A 140 -8.63 11.03 3.16
CA PRO A 140 -8.30 12.45 3.27
C PRO A 140 -9.61 13.24 3.48
N PRO A 141 -9.68 14.20 4.41
CA PRO A 141 -10.89 14.99 4.56
C PRO A 141 -11.22 15.66 3.22
N THR A 142 -12.44 15.43 2.73
CA THR A 142 -12.95 16.03 1.49
C THR A 142 -13.96 17.10 1.82
N VAL A 143 -13.96 18.17 1.04
CA VAL A 143 -15.00 19.20 1.07
C VAL A 143 -15.86 19.00 -0.16
N SER A 144 -17.12 18.58 0.01
CA SER A 144 -18.08 18.53 -1.10
C SER A 144 -18.28 19.95 -1.64
N ARG A 145 -18.05 20.15 -2.94
CA ARG A 145 -18.28 21.42 -3.63
C ARG A 145 -19.45 21.28 -4.59
N LYS A 146 -20.38 22.23 -4.56
CA LYS A 146 -21.39 22.37 -5.61
C LYS A 146 -20.70 22.99 -6.84
N ILE A 147 -20.89 22.41 -8.01
CA ILE A 147 -20.35 22.94 -9.27
C ILE A 147 -21.49 23.68 -9.96
N SER A 148 -21.29 24.97 -10.21
CA SER A 148 -22.19 25.73 -11.09
C SER A 148 -21.63 25.61 -12.50
N ILE A 149 -22.41 25.06 -13.43
CA ILE A 149 -22.08 25.09 -14.85
C ILE A 149 -22.54 26.45 -15.35
N ALA A 150 -21.64 27.23 -15.95
CA ALA A 150 -21.93 28.54 -16.52
C ALA A 150 -21.59 28.56 -18.02
N HIS A 151 -22.34 29.36 -18.79
CA HIS A 151 -22.13 29.57 -20.22
C HIS A 151 -21.24 30.82 -20.45
N GLN A 152 -20.24 30.73 -21.33
CA GLN A 152 -19.19 31.78 -21.51
C GLN A 152 -19.69 33.16 -21.93
N GLU A 153 -20.94 33.30 -22.38
CA GLU A 153 -21.45 34.58 -22.86
C GLU A 153 -21.67 35.62 -21.75
N HIS A 154 -21.47 35.23 -20.48
CA HIS A 154 -21.56 36.12 -19.34
C HIS A 154 -20.31 35.99 -18.44
N ASP A 155 -19.54 37.06 -18.30
CA ASP A 155 -18.33 37.16 -17.44
C ASP A 155 -18.63 36.98 -15.94
N GLU A 156 -19.90 36.93 -15.56
CA GLU A 156 -20.35 36.57 -14.23
C GLU A 156 -20.90 35.13 -14.29
N GLY A 157 -20.40 34.23 -13.44
CA GLY A 157 -20.85 32.84 -13.40
C GLY A 157 -22.35 32.74 -13.12
N ILE A 158 -23.17 32.66 -14.17
CA ILE A 158 -24.61 32.49 -14.06
C ILE A 158 -24.89 31.03 -13.68
N VAL A 159 -25.66 30.86 -12.61
CA VAL A 159 -26.33 29.61 -12.28
C VAL A 159 -27.34 29.31 -13.39
N LEU A 160 -27.04 28.34 -14.25
CA LEU A 160 -27.93 27.93 -15.34
C LEU A 160 -29.16 27.19 -14.79
N SER A 161 -30.35 27.51 -15.30
CA SER A 161 -31.56 26.76 -14.98
C SER A 161 -31.52 25.36 -15.64
N SER A 162 -32.38 24.44 -15.18
CA SER A 162 -32.46 23.09 -15.77
C SER A 162 -32.78 23.11 -17.28
N GLU A 163 -33.59 24.07 -17.74
CA GLU A 163 -33.94 24.26 -19.16
C GLU A 163 -32.74 24.81 -19.97
N ASP A 164 -31.96 25.73 -19.40
CA ASP A 164 -30.74 26.24 -20.03
C ASP A 164 -29.67 25.14 -20.14
N LEU A 165 -29.53 24.34 -19.09
CA LEU A 165 -28.67 23.16 -19.09
C LEU A 165 -29.10 22.17 -20.17
N GLN A 166 -30.40 21.87 -20.31
CA GLN A 166 -30.88 20.98 -21.38
C GLN A 166 -30.58 21.51 -22.78
N THR A 167 -30.71 22.82 -22.98
CA THR A 167 -30.43 23.49 -24.26
C THR A 167 -28.94 23.45 -24.58
N ILE A 168 -28.08 23.83 -23.62
CA ILE A 168 -26.62 23.80 -23.75
C ILE A 168 -26.13 22.36 -23.92
N PHE A 169 -26.63 21.43 -23.13
CA PHE A 169 -26.28 20.03 -23.27
C PHE A 169 -26.76 19.46 -24.60
N GLY A 170 -27.93 19.88 -25.10
CA GLY A 170 -28.51 19.50 -26.39
C GLY A 170 -27.51 19.58 -27.55
N ASP A 171 -26.68 20.62 -27.55
CA ASP A 171 -25.65 20.86 -28.56
C ASP A 171 -24.26 20.29 -28.18
N LEU A 172 -24.03 19.94 -26.91
CA LEU A 172 -22.76 19.39 -26.42
C LEU A 172 -22.62 17.89 -26.74
N LYS A 173 -21.58 17.56 -27.52
CA LYS A 173 -21.19 16.16 -27.76
C LYS A 173 -20.45 15.55 -26.56
N VAL A 174 -19.63 16.34 -25.88
CA VAL A 174 -18.79 15.94 -24.74
C VAL A 174 -18.69 17.10 -23.75
N LEU A 175 -18.88 16.82 -22.46
CA LEU A 175 -18.53 17.71 -21.36
C LEU A 175 -17.21 17.25 -20.74
N ARG A 176 -16.21 18.13 -20.67
CA ARG A 176 -14.95 17.85 -19.97
C ARG A 176 -14.98 18.48 -18.57
N ILE A 177 -14.61 17.71 -17.56
CA ILE A 177 -14.60 18.11 -16.15
C ILE A 177 -13.16 18.00 -15.64
N GLY A 178 -12.56 19.14 -15.30
CA GLY A 178 -11.29 19.18 -14.58
C GLY A 178 -11.53 19.09 -13.08
N CYS A 179 -10.78 18.24 -12.38
CA CYS A 179 -10.84 18.11 -10.93
C CYS A 179 -9.43 18.15 -10.35
N LYS A 180 -9.24 19.02 -9.36
CA LYS A 180 -8.00 19.11 -8.59
C LYS A 180 -8.26 18.65 -7.16
N ILE A 181 -7.48 17.69 -6.69
CA ILE A 181 -7.50 17.24 -5.30
C ILE A 181 -6.21 17.66 -4.63
N VAL A 182 -6.31 18.45 -3.55
CA VAL A 182 -5.17 18.92 -2.76
C VAL A 182 -5.13 18.16 -1.44
N VAL A 183 -4.01 17.50 -1.13
CA VAL A 183 -3.86 16.70 0.10
C VAL A 183 -2.59 17.15 0.85
N PRO A 184 -2.65 17.39 2.17
CA PRO A 184 -1.45 17.67 2.96
C PRO A 184 -0.42 16.57 2.81
N ARG A 185 0.87 16.92 2.61
CA ARG A 185 1.94 15.92 2.42
C ARG A 185 2.04 14.94 3.58
N SER A 186 1.80 15.41 4.81
CA SER A 186 1.81 14.60 6.03
C SER A 186 0.81 13.43 6.01
N TYR A 187 -0.19 13.44 5.14
CA TYR A 187 -1.10 12.30 4.93
C TYR A 187 -0.38 11.08 4.34
N PHE A 188 0.67 11.31 3.55
CA PHE A 188 1.42 10.28 2.84
C PHE A 188 2.62 9.74 3.62
N ASP A 189 2.82 10.19 4.87
CA ASP A 189 3.88 9.66 5.71
C ASP A 189 3.58 8.19 6.10
N ALA A 190 4.27 7.26 5.45
CA ALA A 190 4.15 5.83 5.73
C ALA A 190 4.54 5.48 7.18
N LYS A 191 5.44 6.24 7.82
CA LYS A 191 5.82 6.01 9.23
C LYS A 191 4.68 6.35 10.17
N ALA A 192 3.90 7.38 9.85
CA ALA A 192 2.70 7.75 10.61
C ALA A 192 1.59 6.68 10.57
N LEU A 193 1.63 5.76 9.59
CA LEU A 193 0.69 4.63 9.49
C LEU A 193 1.06 3.44 10.40
N LEU A 194 2.28 3.38 10.93
CA LEU A 194 2.73 2.32 11.83
C LEU A 194 2.19 2.57 13.25
N HIS A 195 1.65 1.54 13.91
CA HIS A 195 1.18 1.66 15.29
C HIS A 195 2.23 1.32 16.35
N ALA A 196 2.00 1.93 17.51
CA ALA A 196 2.56 1.61 18.82
C ALA A 196 4.04 1.96 19.05
N PRO A 197 4.37 2.57 20.20
CA PRO A 197 5.76 2.68 20.64
C PRO A 197 6.40 1.29 20.72
N LEU A 198 7.69 1.18 20.40
CA LEU A 198 8.47 -0.01 20.74
C LEU A 198 8.24 -0.31 22.23
N VAL A 199 7.91 -1.55 22.55
CA VAL A 199 7.96 -2.01 23.95
C VAL A 199 9.41 -1.80 24.36
N GLN A 200 9.65 -0.87 25.28
CA GLN A 200 11.01 -0.65 25.77
C GLN A 200 11.53 -1.98 26.33
N PRO A 201 12.77 -2.36 26.00
CA PRO A 201 13.33 -3.59 26.51
C PRO A 201 13.25 -3.55 28.03
N LEU A 202 12.64 -4.58 28.62
CA LEU A 202 12.78 -4.78 30.05
C LEU A 202 14.28 -5.00 30.32
N PRO A 203 14.84 -4.43 31.39
CA PRO A 203 16.19 -4.77 31.80
C PRO A 203 16.19 -6.23 32.25
N SER A 204 16.46 -7.15 31.32
CA SER A 204 16.72 -8.55 31.62
C SER A 204 18.22 -8.78 31.67
N ALA A 205 18.64 -9.68 32.55
CA ALA A 205 20.05 -10.07 32.64
C ALA A 205 20.51 -10.65 31.29
N ASP A 206 21.78 -10.39 30.96
CA ASP A 206 22.40 -10.54 29.64
C ASP A 206 22.67 -12.01 29.26
N TRP A 207 21.70 -12.90 29.48
CA TRP A 207 21.80 -14.35 29.22
C TRP A 207 21.61 -14.70 27.75
N LEU A 208 20.90 -13.86 26.99
CA LEU A 208 20.52 -14.16 25.60
C LEU A 208 21.73 -14.52 24.72
N PRO A 209 22.87 -13.79 24.74
CA PRO A 209 24.03 -14.16 23.93
C PRO A 209 24.60 -15.55 24.23
N ALA A 210 24.64 -15.94 25.51
CA ALA A 210 25.09 -17.28 25.93
C ALA A 210 24.07 -18.36 25.54
N MET A 211 22.79 -18.10 25.75
CA MET A 211 21.71 -19.01 25.36
C MET A 211 21.69 -19.28 23.86
N LEU A 212 21.87 -18.23 23.03
CA LEU A 212 21.89 -18.37 21.57
C LEU A 212 23.07 -19.21 21.06
N LYS A 213 24.13 -19.37 21.86
CA LYS A 213 25.25 -20.30 21.58
C LYS A 213 24.98 -21.73 22.07
N GLY A 214 23.81 -21.99 22.67
CA GLY A 214 23.47 -23.26 23.30
C GLY A 214 24.14 -23.46 24.67
N GLU A 215 24.73 -22.42 25.26
CA GLU A 215 25.34 -22.51 26.58
C GLU A 215 24.25 -22.60 27.66
N ARG A 216 24.52 -23.41 28.70
CA ARG A 216 23.62 -23.50 29.84
C ARG A 216 23.77 -22.26 30.72
N VAL A 217 22.67 -21.52 30.88
CA VAL A 217 22.65 -20.31 31.73
C VAL A 217 22.18 -20.62 33.14
N ALA A 218 22.60 -19.79 34.10
CA ALA A 218 22.28 -19.98 35.51
C ALA A 218 20.77 -19.96 35.75
N GLY A 219 20.24 -21.01 36.39
CA GLY A 219 18.81 -21.12 36.69
C GLY A 219 17.96 -21.72 35.56
N SER A 220 18.54 -22.07 34.41
CA SER A 220 17.80 -22.73 33.33
C SER A 220 17.28 -24.11 33.75
N ASP A 221 16.00 -24.36 33.49
CA ASP A 221 15.25 -25.54 33.95
C ASP A 221 14.40 -26.19 32.84
N VAL A 222 14.39 -25.62 31.63
CA VAL A 222 13.72 -26.15 30.44
C VAL A 222 14.68 -26.13 29.25
N VAL A 223 14.53 -27.07 28.33
CA VAL A 223 15.28 -27.11 27.07
C VAL A 223 14.34 -26.87 25.89
N LEU A 224 14.64 -25.87 25.06
CA LEU A 224 14.06 -25.75 23.72
C LEU A 224 15.00 -26.38 22.71
N THR A 225 14.47 -27.18 21.79
CA THR A 225 15.24 -27.80 20.70
C THR A 225 14.67 -27.40 19.36
N CYS A 226 15.50 -26.92 18.46
CA CYS A 226 15.14 -26.73 17.05
C CYS A 226 15.51 -28.00 16.25
N GLY A 227 14.65 -28.39 15.30
CA GLY A 227 14.75 -29.67 14.59
C GLY A 227 15.13 -29.61 13.11
N GLU A 228 15.09 -28.44 12.49
CA GLU A 228 15.39 -28.29 11.06
C GLU A 228 16.89 -28.04 10.84
N GLY A 229 17.52 -28.90 10.05
CA GLY A 229 18.97 -28.88 9.84
C GLY A 229 19.72 -29.54 11.01
N ARG A 230 20.58 -28.77 11.69
CA ARG A 230 21.32 -29.28 12.85
C ARG A 230 20.47 -29.12 14.11
N ARG A 231 20.34 -30.21 14.87
CA ARG A 231 19.74 -30.17 16.20
C ARG A 231 20.57 -29.25 17.10
N SER A 232 19.93 -28.21 17.61
CA SER A 232 20.52 -27.28 18.57
C SER A 232 19.60 -27.13 19.77
N ASP A 233 20.22 -27.19 20.95
CA ASP A 233 19.54 -27.18 22.25
C ASP A 233 19.79 -25.85 22.94
N TYR A 234 18.72 -25.24 23.45
CA TYR A 234 18.72 -23.93 24.09
C TYR A 234 18.19 -24.07 25.51
N HIS A 235 19.03 -23.77 26.50
CA HIS A 235 18.69 -23.86 27.91
C HIS A 235 17.98 -22.57 28.35
N VAL A 236 16.71 -22.67 28.70
CA VAL A 236 15.82 -21.51 28.96
C VAL A 236 15.21 -21.59 30.37
N HIS A 237 14.53 -20.52 30.78
CA HIS A 237 13.84 -20.42 32.06
C HIS A 237 12.34 -20.65 31.88
N ARG A 238 11.77 -21.64 32.56
CA ARG A 238 10.33 -21.94 32.64
C ARG A 238 9.54 -20.68 32.95
N ALA A 239 9.96 -19.93 33.97
CA ALA A 239 9.30 -18.70 34.39
C ALA A 239 9.19 -17.64 33.26
N VAL A 240 10.20 -17.53 32.39
CA VAL A 240 10.16 -16.59 31.25
C VAL A 240 9.16 -17.05 30.20
N LEU A 241 9.12 -18.35 29.91
CA LEU A 241 8.15 -18.93 28.97
C LEU A 241 6.71 -18.75 29.46
N GLU A 242 6.46 -19.10 30.72
CA GLU A 242 5.14 -19.01 31.36
C GLU A 242 4.62 -17.57 31.42
N ASN A 243 5.49 -16.60 31.74
CA ASN A 243 5.14 -15.19 31.80
C ASN A 243 4.97 -14.57 30.40
N SER A 244 5.49 -15.20 29.35
CA SER A 244 5.41 -14.66 27.99
C SER A 244 4.11 -15.04 27.27
N THR A 245 3.54 -16.21 27.58
CA THR A 245 2.22 -16.62 27.04
C THR A 245 1.57 -17.71 27.88
N HIS A 246 0.25 -17.61 28.02
CA HIS A 246 -0.60 -18.64 28.61
C HIS A 246 -0.50 -19.99 27.90
N VAL A 247 -0.21 -19.99 26.59
CA VAL A 247 -0.06 -21.22 25.80
C VAL A 247 1.14 -22.02 26.28
N LEU A 248 2.32 -21.41 26.39
CA LEU A 248 3.52 -22.09 26.89
C LEU A 248 3.35 -22.53 28.34
N LYS A 249 2.69 -21.71 29.17
CA LYS A 249 2.34 -22.11 30.54
C LYS A 249 1.50 -23.38 30.57
N THR A 250 0.45 -23.44 29.77
CA THR A 250 -0.43 -24.61 29.68
C THR A 250 0.33 -25.86 29.20
N ILE A 251 1.21 -25.71 28.22
CA ILE A 251 2.03 -26.82 27.70
C ILE A 251 2.98 -27.35 28.78
N LEU A 252 3.63 -26.47 29.53
CA LEU A 252 4.58 -26.82 30.59
C LEU A 252 3.90 -27.39 31.85
N ASP A 253 2.70 -26.93 32.17
CA ASP A 253 1.91 -27.44 33.30
C ASP A 253 1.33 -28.83 33.00
N ASN A 254 0.84 -29.04 31.77
CA ASN A 254 0.21 -30.31 31.38
C ASN A 254 1.18 -31.33 30.78
N ASN A 255 2.43 -30.93 30.49
CA ASN A 255 3.42 -31.74 29.78
C ASN A 255 2.92 -32.28 28.43
N SER A 256 2.04 -31.52 27.76
CA SER A 256 1.45 -31.91 26.48
C SER A 256 1.08 -30.67 25.65
N ALA A 257 1.30 -30.73 24.34
CA ALA A 257 0.83 -29.72 23.40
C ALA A 257 -0.58 -30.05 22.89
N TYR A 258 -1.37 -29.02 22.55
CA TYR A 258 -2.69 -29.20 21.97
C TYR A 258 -2.60 -29.65 20.50
N PRO A 259 -3.63 -30.33 19.95
CA PRO A 259 -3.63 -30.75 18.55
C PRO A 259 -3.41 -29.57 17.58
N GLY A 260 -2.46 -29.72 16.66
CA GLY A 260 -2.10 -28.68 15.70
C GLY A 260 -1.08 -27.65 16.19
N CYS A 261 -0.65 -27.73 17.46
CA CYS A 261 0.49 -26.94 17.94
C CYS A 261 1.78 -27.41 17.25
N PRO A 262 2.61 -26.50 16.71
CA PRO A 262 3.90 -26.87 16.09
C PRO A 262 5.01 -27.22 17.11
N ILE A 263 4.67 -27.45 18.38
CA ILE A 263 5.58 -27.82 19.47
C ILE A 263 5.32 -29.27 19.89
N LEU A 264 6.39 -30.06 20.00
CA LEU A 264 6.36 -31.39 20.61
C LEU A 264 6.92 -31.32 22.03
N VAL A 265 6.39 -32.14 22.93
CA VAL A 265 6.82 -32.18 24.33
C VAL A 265 7.46 -33.52 24.66
N LEU A 266 8.69 -33.50 25.20
CA LEU A 266 9.31 -34.65 25.83
C LEU A 266 9.28 -34.45 27.35
N SER A 267 8.22 -34.95 27.97
CA SER A 267 7.87 -34.71 29.37
C SER A 267 8.93 -35.17 30.36
N HIS A 268 9.68 -36.24 30.04
CA HIS A 268 10.71 -36.80 30.92
C HIS A 268 12.01 -35.98 30.93
N GLU A 269 12.20 -35.05 30.00
CA GLU A 269 13.39 -34.19 29.90
C GLU A 269 13.08 -32.69 30.14
N ALA A 270 11.83 -32.34 30.48
CA ALA A 270 11.37 -30.94 30.50
C ALA A 270 11.77 -30.20 29.20
N ARG A 271 11.57 -30.87 28.05
CA ARG A 271 12.03 -30.41 26.74
C ARG A 271 10.86 -30.13 25.81
N LEU A 272 10.90 -28.97 25.16
CA LEU A 272 10.01 -28.60 24.07
C LEU A 272 10.80 -28.63 22.75
N ILE A 273 10.27 -29.30 21.74
CA ILE A 273 10.91 -29.41 20.43
C ILE A 273 10.05 -28.65 19.42
N ILE A 274 10.68 -27.78 18.64
CA ILE A 274 10.08 -27.09 17.49
C ILE A 274 10.73 -27.67 16.23
N PRO A 275 10.13 -28.70 15.62
CA PRO A 275 10.80 -29.48 14.56
C PRO A 275 11.11 -28.65 13.32
N THR A 276 10.31 -27.62 13.05
CA THR A 276 10.41 -26.78 11.86
C THR A 276 11.31 -25.56 12.07
N PHE A 277 11.95 -25.37 13.21
CA PHE A 277 12.84 -24.23 13.44
C PHE A 277 14.28 -24.64 13.17
N ASN A 278 15.07 -23.71 12.65
CA ASN A 278 16.53 -23.74 12.68
C ASN A 278 17.06 -22.80 13.78
N GLU A 279 18.37 -22.58 13.83
CA GLU A 279 19.02 -21.73 14.84
C GLU A 279 18.62 -20.25 14.73
N GLU A 280 18.47 -19.74 13.50
CA GLU A 280 18.10 -18.34 13.24
C GLU A 280 16.65 -18.06 13.66
N ASP A 281 15.73 -18.97 13.36
CA ASP A 281 14.33 -18.85 13.79
C ASP A 281 14.22 -18.87 15.32
N MET A 282 15.04 -19.71 15.96
CA MET A 282 15.10 -19.76 17.41
C MET A 282 15.62 -18.45 18.00
N ALA A 283 16.58 -17.80 17.32
CA ALA A 283 17.06 -16.48 17.73
C ALA A 283 15.95 -15.44 17.72
N VAL A 284 15.06 -15.45 16.71
CA VAL A 284 13.89 -14.57 16.66
C VAL A 284 12.97 -14.79 17.85
N LEU A 285 12.61 -16.05 18.12
CA LEU A 285 11.71 -16.39 19.23
C LEU A 285 12.31 -16.02 20.60
N LEU A 286 13.57 -16.40 20.86
CA LEU A 286 14.22 -16.16 22.14
C LEU A 286 14.45 -14.68 22.40
N THR A 287 14.82 -13.90 21.37
CA THR A 287 14.96 -12.45 21.48
C THR A 287 13.66 -11.82 21.94
N TYR A 288 12.53 -12.22 21.37
CA TYR A 288 11.24 -11.70 21.79
C TYR A 288 10.84 -12.16 23.19
N LEU A 289 11.01 -13.44 23.53
CA LEU A 289 10.62 -13.95 24.84
C LEU A 289 11.38 -13.23 25.97
N TYR A 290 12.69 -12.98 25.80
CA TYR A 290 13.58 -12.45 26.84
C TYR A 290 13.75 -10.94 26.86
N LYS A 291 13.74 -10.28 25.69
CA LYS A 291 13.96 -8.83 25.59
C LYS A 291 12.69 -8.05 25.26
N LYS A 292 11.61 -8.75 24.85
CA LYS A 292 10.43 -8.13 24.20
C LYS A 292 10.82 -7.31 22.97
N ASP A 293 11.97 -7.63 22.40
CA ASP A 293 12.53 -7.02 21.21
C ASP A 293 12.24 -7.89 19.99
N VAL A 294 12.17 -7.26 18.83
CA VAL A 294 11.73 -7.91 17.60
C VAL A 294 12.86 -7.83 16.58
N ILE A 295 13.20 -8.97 15.98
CA ILE A 295 14.15 -9.07 14.88
C ILE A 295 13.49 -9.81 13.72
N LEU A 296 13.91 -9.51 12.49
CA LEU A 296 13.37 -10.18 11.31
C LEU A 296 13.97 -11.58 11.16
N PRO A 297 13.16 -12.62 10.85
CA PRO A 297 13.70 -13.86 10.32
C PRO A 297 14.23 -13.66 8.90
N ASN A 298 14.94 -14.66 8.39
CA ASN A 298 15.30 -14.70 6.97
C ASN A 298 14.05 -14.63 6.06
N ASN A 299 14.19 -14.02 4.88
CA ASN A 299 13.06 -13.65 4.01
C ASN A 299 12.11 -14.82 3.66
N THR A 300 12.61 -16.04 3.58
CA THR A 300 11.80 -17.24 3.28
C THR A 300 11.24 -17.95 4.52
N ARG A 301 11.62 -17.51 5.73
CA ARG A 301 11.27 -18.16 7.00
C ARG A 301 10.10 -17.48 7.74
N PHE A 302 9.65 -16.32 7.30
CA PHE A 302 8.52 -15.58 7.91
C PHE A 302 7.27 -16.42 8.12
N GLY A 303 6.91 -17.28 7.17
CA GLY A 303 5.73 -18.14 7.29
C GLY A 303 5.89 -19.22 8.36
N ILE A 304 7.11 -19.73 8.55
CA ILE A 304 7.41 -20.76 9.55
C ILE A 304 7.40 -20.15 10.94
N VAL A 305 8.14 -19.06 11.14
CA VAL A 305 8.18 -18.34 12.40
C VAL A 305 6.80 -17.77 12.74
N GLY A 306 6.12 -17.16 11.76
CA GLY A 306 4.79 -16.60 11.91
C GLY A 306 3.75 -17.61 12.38
N ARG A 307 3.75 -18.84 11.84
CA ARG A 307 2.84 -19.91 12.29
C ARG A 307 3.03 -20.27 13.76
N LEU A 308 4.28 -20.35 14.23
CA LEU A 308 4.56 -20.60 15.64
C LEU A 308 4.09 -19.42 16.50
N VAL A 309 4.49 -18.20 16.15
CA VAL A 309 4.14 -16.97 16.89
C VAL A 309 2.62 -16.81 17.00
N MET A 310 1.87 -17.05 15.92
CA MET A 310 0.40 -17.05 15.93
C MET A 310 -0.22 -18.12 16.82
N SER A 311 0.46 -19.26 16.97
CA SER A 311 0.04 -20.36 17.85
C SER A 311 0.33 -20.05 19.32
N LEU A 312 1.37 -19.26 19.58
CA LEU A 312 1.86 -18.96 20.91
C LEU A 312 1.21 -17.74 21.53
N PHE A 313 0.98 -16.65 20.79
CA PHE A 313 0.62 -15.37 21.39
C PHE A 313 -0.86 -15.01 21.21
N GLU A 314 -1.42 -14.40 22.25
CA GLU A 314 -2.75 -13.79 22.19
C GLU A 314 -2.76 -12.60 21.21
N THR A 315 -3.95 -12.26 20.70
CA THR A 315 -4.14 -11.27 19.62
C THR A 315 -3.40 -9.95 19.85
N ASN A 316 -3.45 -9.38 21.07
CA ASN A 316 -2.79 -8.09 21.33
C ASN A 316 -1.26 -8.18 21.28
N VAL A 317 -0.69 -9.26 21.82
CA VAL A 317 0.76 -9.50 21.82
C VAL A 317 1.23 -9.82 20.40
N LEU A 318 0.47 -10.64 19.68
CA LEU A 318 0.72 -10.98 18.27
C LEU A 318 0.71 -9.73 17.39
N LEU A 319 -0.29 -8.85 17.52
CA LEU A 319 -0.38 -7.62 16.74
C LEU A 319 0.84 -6.72 17.00
N ASN A 320 1.24 -6.54 18.26
CA ASN A 320 2.44 -5.77 18.60
C ASN A 320 3.71 -6.39 18.00
N PHE A 321 3.85 -7.71 18.03
CA PHE A 321 4.98 -8.42 17.43
C PHE A 321 5.02 -8.21 15.91
N LEU A 322 3.91 -8.43 15.21
CA LEU A 322 3.82 -8.25 13.76
C LEU A 322 4.03 -6.80 13.33
N THR A 323 3.55 -5.83 14.11
CA THR A 323 3.82 -4.41 13.88
C THR A 323 5.30 -4.07 14.08
N GLY A 324 5.99 -4.75 15.00
CA GLY A 324 7.45 -4.65 15.14
C GLY A 324 8.18 -5.09 13.87
N TRP A 325 7.82 -6.25 13.31
CA TRP A 325 8.35 -6.70 12.02
C TRP A 325 8.06 -5.72 10.89
N GLU A 326 6.82 -5.24 10.78
CA GLU A 326 6.44 -4.27 9.76
C GLU A 326 7.25 -2.98 9.85
N ARG A 327 7.48 -2.48 11.08
CA ARG A 327 8.29 -1.29 11.31
C ARG A 327 9.72 -1.47 10.83
N ILE A 328 10.37 -2.57 11.20
CA ILE A 328 11.77 -2.82 10.80
C ILE A 328 11.86 -2.86 9.27
N MET A 329 10.91 -3.52 8.58
CA MET A 329 10.87 -3.53 7.12
C MET A 329 10.69 -2.12 6.52
N VAL A 330 9.76 -1.33 7.06
CA VAL A 330 9.51 0.04 6.55
C VAL A 330 10.70 0.95 6.81
N GLU A 331 11.29 0.90 8.01
CA GLU A 331 12.47 1.69 8.34
C GLU A 331 13.66 1.32 7.47
N ASP A 332 13.84 0.02 7.21
CA ASP A 332 14.89 -0.48 6.34
C ASP A 332 14.74 0.02 4.89
N LEU A 333 13.50 0.02 4.37
CA LEU A 333 13.21 0.49 3.03
C LEU A 333 13.33 2.02 2.89
N LEU A 334 12.83 2.77 3.87
CA LEU A 334 12.82 4.24 3.83
C LEU A 334 14.15 4.88 4.22
N SER A 335 15.02 4.15 4.93
CA SER A 335 16.31 4.67 5.42
C SER A 335 17.50 4.19 4.58
N MET A 336 17.25 3.66 3.37
CA MET A 336 18.32 3.27 2.46
C MET A 336 19.21 4.47 2.11
N ASP A 337 20.53 4.26 2.11
CA ASP A 337 21.51 5.29 1.80
C ASP A 337 21.23 5.88 0.39
N PRO A 338 21.27 7.22 0.22
CA PRO A 338 21.15 7.85 -1.10
C PRO A 338 22.10 7.28 -2.17
N SER A 339 23.29 6.81 -1.76
CA SER A 339 24.29 6.18 -2.61
C SER A 339 23.98 4.73 -3.03
N THR A 340 22.98 4.09 -2.40
CA THR A 340 22.56 2.72 -2.74
C THR A 340 22.10 2.67 -4.20
N THR A 341 22.62 1.71 -4.97
CA THR A 341 22.32 1.64 -6.40
C THR A 341 20.86 1.26 -6.65
N PRO A 342 20.26 1.65 -7.80
CA PRO A 342 18.90 1.24 -8.13
C PRO A 342 18.68 -0.28 -8.12
N VAL A 343 19.71 -1.05 -8.49
CA VAL A 343 19.68 -2.52 -8.49
C VAL A 343 19.59 -3.04 -7.05
N ASP A 344 20.47 -2.57 -6.15
CA ASP A 344 20.45 -2.99 -4.75
C ASP A 344 19.15 -2.58 -4.05
N LYS A 345 18.62 -1.39 -4.35
CA LYS A 345 17.30 -0.95 -3.85
C LYS A 345 16.21 -1.90 -4.32
N PHE A 346 16.23 -2.31 -5.59
CA PHE A 346 15.26 -3.23 -6.15
C PHE A 346 15.34 -4.61 -5.48
N THR A 347 16.55 -5.17 -5.37
CA THR A 347 16.81 -6.46 -4.69
C THR A 347 16.26 -6.43 -3.27
N ARG A 348 16.56 -5.38 -2.51
CA ARG A 348 16.08 -5.23 -1.13
C ARG A 348 14.56 -5.09 -1.03
N CYS A 349 13.93 -4.35 -1.94
CA CYS A 349 12.47 -4.27 -2.01
C CYS A 349 11.87 -5.66 -2.30
N PHE A 350 12.43 -6.41 -3.25
CA PHE A 350 11.92 -7.70 -3.66
C PHE A 350 12.09 -8.77 -2.57
N GLU A 351 13.20 -8.73 -1.85
CA GLU A 351 13.45 -9.54 -0.65
C GLU A 351 12.40 -9.34 0.43
N HIS A 352 12.08 -8.08 0.75
CA HIS A 352 10.97 -7.75 1.66
C HIS A 352 9.62 -8.20 1.10
N LEU A 353 9.39 -8.11 -0.21
CA LEU A 353 8.17 -8.64 -0.83
C LEU A 353 8.08 -10.17 -0.67
N ILE A 354 9.18 -10.91 -0.81
CA ILE A 354 9.20 -12.35 -0.54
C ILE A 354 8.83 -12.60 0.93
N ALA A 355 9.44 -11.87 1.88
CA ALA A 355 9.10 -11.97 3.30
C ALA A 355 7.62 -11.74 3.56
N ILE A 356 7.07 -10.67 2.98
CA ILE A 356 5.66 -10.27 3.14
C ILE A 356 4.71 -11.30 2.58
N PHE A 357 5.01 -11.87 1.41
CA PHE A 357 4.15 -12.88 0.77
C PHE A 357 4.33 -14.29 1.35
N THR A 358 5.38 -14.51 2.14
CA THR A 358 5.61 -15.76 2.90
C THR A 358 4.92 -15.72 4.27
N ALA A 359 4.79 -14.53 4.85
CA ALA A 359 4.14 -14.33 6.13
C ALA A 359 2.63 -14.67 6.10
N PRO A 360 2.02 -14.93 7.27
CA PRO A 360 0.56 -15.00 7.38
C PRO A 360 -0.09 -13.75 6.75
N CYS A 361 -1.04 -13.96 5.84
CA CYS A 361 -1.57 -12.83 5.07
C CYS A 361 -2.30 -11.82 5.95
N GLY A 362 -2.16 -10.55 5.62
CA GLY A 362 -2.71 -9.45 6.41
C GLY A 362 -1.68 -8.82 7.33
N ALA A 363 -0.51 -9.44 7.53
CA ALA A 363 0.42 -9.05 8.58
C ALA A 363 1.11 -7.68 8.34
N PHE A 364 1.44 -7.34 7.09
CA PHE A 364 2.30 -6.18 6.80
C PHE A 364 1.74 -5.26 5.68
N PRO A 365 0.55 -4.66 5.85
CA PRO A 365 -0.08 -3.84 4.83
C PRO A 365 0.69 -2.56 4.45
N VAL A 366 1.39 -1.92 5.38
CA VAL A 366 2.24 -0.73 5.17
C VAL A 366 3.54 -1.13 4.49
N ALA A 367 4.27 -2.11 5.02
CA ALA A 367 5.53 -2.56 4.41
C ALA A 367 5.31 -3.04 2.97
N LYS A 368 4.20 -3.75 2.72
CA LYS A 368 3.82 -4.18 1.36
C LYS A 368 3.68 -3.01 0.41
N ARG A 369 3.10 -1.90 0.86
CA ARG A 369 2.92 -0.72 0.00
C ARG A 369 4.23 -0.04 -0.31
N VAL A 370 5.05 0.19 0.71
CA VAL A 370 6.40 0.75 0.55
C VAL A 370 7.21 -0.09 -0.42
N ALA A 371 7.26 -1.41 -0.21
CA ALA A 371 8.04 -2.29 -1.07
C ALA A 371 7.49 -2.39 -2.51
N ILE A 372 6.17 -2.55 -2.70
CA ILE A 372 5.57 -2.61 -4.04
C ILE A 372 5.79 -1.32 -4.82
N SER A 373 5.61 -0.19 -4.15
CA SER A 373 5.77 1.10 -4.82
C SER A 373 7.21 1.34 -5.20
N MET A 374 8.16 1.26 -4.25
CA MET A 374 9.59 1.43 -4.54
C MET A 374 10.07 0.49 -5.65
N ALA A 375 9.70 -0.80 -5.60
CA ALA A 375 10.06 -1.75 -6.65
C ALA A 375 9.39 -1.43 -7.99
N GLY A 376 8.13 -0.99 -7.97
CA GLY A 376 7.37 -0.58 -9.15
C GLY A 376 7.98 0.65 -9.84
N ASP A 377 8.42 1.64 -9.07
CA ASP A 377 9.12 2.83 -9.56
C ASP A 377 10.44 2.45 -10.25
N LEU A 378 11.23 1.60 -9.59
CA LEU A 378 12.51 1.12 -10.12
C LEU A 378 12.31 0.34 -11.43
N LEU A 379 11.31 -0.54 -11.47
CA LEU A 379 10.97 -1.32 -12.66
C LEU A 379 10.43 -0.43 -13.80
N HIS A 380 9.66 0.60 -13.47
CA HIS A 380 9.19 1.58 -14.44
C HIS A 380 10.35 2.38 -15.05
N MET A 381 11.27 2.86 -14.23
CA MET A 381 12.48 3.53 -14.70
C MET A 381 13.30 2.62 -15.62
N ALA A 382 13.45 1.34 -15.25
CA ALA A 382 14.13 0.33 -16.07
C ALA A 382 13.44 0.02 -17.40
N SER A 383 12.12 0.20 -17.46
CA SER A 383 11.32 -0.04 -18.68
C SER A 383 11.38 1.14 -19.64
N THR A 384 11.39 2.37 -19.13
CA THR A 384 11.42 3.60 -19.92
C THR A 384 12.82 4.01 -20.37
N THR A 385 13.88 3.51 -19.71
CA THR A 385 15.28 3.78 -20.07
C THR A 385 16.07 2.49 -20.28
N PRO A 386 15.70 1.66 -21.27
CA PRO A 386 16.22 0.29 -21.42
C PRO A 386 17.74 0.21 -21.61
N ASP A 387 18.35 1.24 -22.21
CA ASP A 387 19.78 1.25 -22.56
C ASP A 387 20.70 1.59 -21.38
N ARG A 388 20.15 1.90 -20.19
CA ARG A 388 20.96 2.25 -19.02
C ARG A 388 21.45 1.00 -18.28
N PRO A 389 22.70 0.98 -17.76
CA PRO A 389 23.23 -0.19 -17.06
C PRO A 389 22.38 -0.71 -15.89
N HIS A 390 21.76 0.20 -15.12
CA HIS A 390 20.89 -0.19 -14.01
C HIS A 390 19.58 -0.84 -14.45
N SER A 391 19.09 -0.49 -15.65
CA SER A 391 17.87 -1.06 -16.22
C SER A 391 18.06 -2.53 -16.55
N GLN A 392 19.22 -2.90 -17.10
CA GLN A 392 19.59 -4.29 -17.31
C GLN A 392 19.78 -5.03 -15.98
N GLY A 393 20.49 -4.43 -15.01
CA GLY A 393 20.68 -5.04 -13.69
C GLY A 393 19.38 -5.33 -12.94
N ILE A 394 18.36 -4.46 -13.04
CA ILE A 394 17.04 -4.70 -12.45
C ILE A 394 16.33 -5.89 -13.13
N ARG A 395 16.46 -6.04 -14.45
CA ARG A 395 15.88 -7.18 -15.19
C ARG A 395 16.59 -8.48 -14.88
N ASP A 396 17.91 -8.43 -14.74
CA ASP A 396 18.72 -9.59 -14.35
C ASP A 396 18.33 -10.08 -12.95
N GLU A 397 18.19 -9.16 -11.99
CA GLU A 397 17.70 -9.49 -10.64
C GLU A 397 16.28 -10.05 -10.64
N LEU A 398 15.36 -9.46 -11.42
CA LEU A 398 14.00 -10.00 -11.54
C LEU A 398 14.01 -11.42 -12.13
N THR A 399 14.87 -11.68 -13.12
CA THR A 399 15.06 -13.02 -13.70
C THR A 399 15.59 -13.99 -12.65
N ARG A 400 16.63 -13.58 -11.90
CA ARG A 400 17.19 -14.36 -10.79
C ARG A 400 16.11 -14.73 -9.76
N PHE A 401 15.27 -13.78 -9.33
CA PHE A 401 14.16 -14.08 -8.42
C PHE A 401 13.09 -14.98 -9.04
N ALA A 402 12.83 -14.88 -10.34
CA ALA A 402 11.90 -15.77 -11.03
C ALA A 402 12.42 -17.21 -11.08
N GLU A 403 13.73 -17.40 -11.20
CA GLU A 403 14.39 -18.71 -11.20
C GLU A 403 14.52 -19.30 -9.80
N GLU A 404 14.97 -18.50 -8.82
CA GLU A 404 15.20 -18.96 -7.45
C GLU A 404 13.90 -19.11 -6.65
N GLN A 405 12.90 -18.24 -6.89
CA GLN A 405 11.67 -18.13 -6.09
C GLN A 405 10.40 -18.03 -6.95
N PRO A 406 10.16 -18.96 -7.91
CA PRO A 406 9.08 -18.84 -8.90
C PRO A 406 7.67 -18.71 -8.28
N HIS A 407 7.44 -19.39 -7.15
CA HIS A 407 6.16 -19.34 -6.45
C HIS A 407 5.86 -17.98 -5.83
N HIS A 408 6.88 -17.28 -5.31
CA HIS A 408 6.71 -15.95 -4.72
C HIS A 408 6.63 -14.89 -5.81
N THR A 409 7.53 -14.96 -6.79
CA THR A 409 7.60 -14.04 -7.93
C THR A 409 6.27 -14.01 -8.70
N SER A 410 5.66 -15.17 -8.97
CA SER A 410 4.35 -15.26 -9.64
C SER A 410 3.18 -14.63 -8.86
N LYS A 411 3.31 -14.43 -7.55
CA LYS A 411 2.31 -13.72 -6.71
C LYS A 411 2.62 -12.23 -6.58
N ILE A 412 3.90 -11.88 -6.52
CA ILE A 412 4.37 -10.50 -6.37
C ILE A 412 4.13 -9.71 -7.66
N MET A 413 4.50 -10.27 -8.81
CA MET A 413 4.47 -9.56 -10.09
C MET A 413 3.07 -9.03 -10.47
N PRO A 414 1.97 -9.82 -10.38
CA PRO A 414 0.63 -9.29 -10.66
C PRO A 414 0.23 -8.14 -9.74
N CYS A 415 0.73 -8.11 -8.49
CA CYS A 415 0.47 -6.99 -7.58
C CYS A 415 1.24 -5.73 -7.99
N MET A 416 2.50 -5.88 -8.41
CA MET A 416 3.32 -4.77 -8.90
C MET A 416 2.80 -4.22 -10.24
N GLU A 417 2.48 -5.08 -11.20
CA GLU A 417 1.89 -4.70 -12.49
C GLU A 417 0.59 -3.94 -12.30
N LYS A 418 -0.30 -4.44 -11.43
CA LYS A 418 -1.55 -3.77 -11.11
C LYS A 418 -1.32 -2.40 -10.45
N PHE A 419 -0.32 -2.29 -9.57
CA PHE A 419 0.05 -1.00 -8.97
C PHE A 419 0.54 -0.03 -10.05
N MET A 420 1.46 -0.46 -10.92
CA MET A 420 1.99 0.34 -12.02
C MET A 420 0.88 0.83 -12.96
N GLN A 421 -0.08 -0.02 -13.33
CA GLN A 421 -1.23 0.37 -14.17
C GLN A 421 -2.04 1.54 -13.60
N PHE A 422 -2.19 1.64 -12.27
CA PHE A 422 -2.93 2.75 -11.66
C PHE A 422 -2.10 4.00 -11.46
N VAL A 423 -0.81 3.85 -11.17
CA VAL A 423 0.03 5.01 -10.88
C VAL A 423 0.47 5.71 -12.16
N TRP A 424 0.71 4.97 -13.25
CA TRP A 424 1.13 5.52 -14.57
C TRP A 424 0.22 6.59 -15.15
N VAL A 425 -1.01 6.66 -14.68
CA VAL A 425 -2.07 7.47 -15.26
C VAL A 425 -2.44 8.68 -14.40
N VAL A 426 -1.71 8.91 -13.31
CA VAL A 426 -1.95 10.01 -12.38
C VAL A 426 -0.91 11.09 -12.62
N GLU A 427 -1.33 12.32 -12.90
CA GLU A 427 -0.44 13.48 -12.92
C GLU A 427 -0.33 14.07 -11.50
N LYS A 428 0.90 14.32 -11.04
CA LYS A 428 1.17 14.95 -9.73
C LYS A 428 1.81 16.31 -9.95
N VAL A 429 1.32 17.31 -9.23
CA VAL A 429 1.88 18.67 -9.25
C VAL A 429 2.19 19.11 -7.82
N GLY A 430 3.32 19.80 -7.65
CA GLY A 430 3.69 20.43 -6.38
C GLY A 430 3.09 21.82 -6.23
N VAL A 431 2.61 22.15 -5.04
CA VAL A 431 2.23 23.53 -4.69
C VAL A 431 3.45 24.22 -4.10
N GLU A 432 4.01 25.19 -4.80
CA GLU A 432 4.89 26.16 -4.16
C GLU A 432 4.05 26.98 -3.18
N ALA A 433 4.56 27.16 -1.95
CA ALA A 433 3.90 28.04 -1.01
C ALA A 433 3.77 29.41 -1.68
N SER A 434 2.54 29.89 -1.87
CA SER A 434 2.32 31.28 -2.22
C SER A 434 2.80 32.09 -1.02
N GLU A 435 3.84 32.90 -1.23
CA GLU A 435 4.29 33.90 -0.25
C GLU A 435 3.16 34.85 0.17
#